data_AF-A0A4D7H4G3-F1
#
_entry.id   AF-A0A4D7H4G3-F1
#
_cell.length_a   1.000
_cell.length_b   1.000
_cell.length_c   1.000
_cell.angle_alpha   90.00
_cell.angle_beta   90.00
_cell.angle_gamma   90.00
#
_symmetry.space_group_name_H-M   'P 1'
#
loop_
_entity.id
_entity.type
_entity.pdbx_description
1 polymer ?
#
loop_
_entity_poly.entity_id
_entity_poly.type
_entity_poly.pdbx_seq_one_letter_code
_entity_poly.pdbx_strand_id
1 'polypeptide(L)'
;MTVPIRRLVVDLLKPHEPDLVAVAEAVAESRGVDGVNAVLVETDREVQNCKLTVVGDGVDPTAVEETVDRLGGTVHSIDEVVCGEAMVEQSPTPQDR
;
A
#
# COMPACT_ATOMS: atom_id res chain seq x y z
N MET A 1 -7.01 -23.35 -3.30
CA MET A 1 -5.66 -22.79 -3.49
C MET A 1 -5.84 -21.28 -3.58
N THR A 2 -5.24 -20.52 -2.68
CA THR A 2 -5.21 -19.05 -2.75
C THR A 2 -4.08 -18.63 -3.66
N VAL A 3 -4.36 -17.68 -4.55
CA VAL A 3 -3.36 -17.11 -5.46
C VAL A 3 -2.59 -16.03 -4.67
N PRO A 4 -1.24 -16.06 -4.63
CA PRO A 4 -0.48 -15.10 -3.84
C PRO A 4 -0.60 -13.69 -4.45
N ILE A 5 -0.80 -12.70 -3.59
CA ILE A 5 -0.66 -11.29 -3.97
C ILE A 5 0.83 -10.94 -3.99
N ARG A 6 1.25 -10.38 -5.12
CA ARG A 6 2.63 -10.00 -5.41
C ARG A 6 2.86 -8.51 -5.21
N ARG A 7 1.87 -7.69 -5.55
CA ARG A 7 1.88 -6.24 -5.34
C ARG A 7 0.52 -5.75 -4.88
N LEU A 8 0.54 -4.81 -3.96
CA LEU A 8 -0.61 -4.06 -3.49
C LEU A 8 -0.24 -2.57 -3.50
N VAL A 9 -0.99 -1.74 -4.21
CA VAL A 9 -0.86 -0.28 -4.14
C VAL A 9 -2.09 0.27 -3.44
N VAL A 10 -1.88 1.06 -2.38
CA VAL A 10 -2.96 1.64 -1.58
C VAL A 10 -2.82 3.16 -1.52
N ASP A 11 -3.96 3.84 -1.60
CA ASP A 11 -4.15 5.22 -1.17
C ASP A 11 -4.60 5.20 0.30
N LEU A 12 -3.95 5.98 1.15
CA LEU A 12 -4.27 6.08 2.56
C LEU A 12 -4.19 7.52 3.06
N LEU A 13 -5.00 7.82 4.07
CA LEU A 13 -4.81 9.00 4.91
C LEU A 13 -4.09 8.62 6.19
N LYS A 14 -3.23 9.51 6.68
CA LYS A 14 -2.64 9.41 8.02
C LYS A 14 -2.61 10.77 8.72
N PRO A 15 -2.60 10.82 10.05
CA PRO A 15 -2.16 12.01 10.80
C PRO A 15 -0.71 12.37 10.46
N HIS A 16 -0.25 13.54 10.87
CA HIS A 16 1.15 13.96 10.69
C HIS A 16 2.14 13.03 11.41
N GLU A 17 1.75 12.51 12.58
CA GLU A 17 2.52 11.56 13.37
C GLU A 17 1.75 10.22 13.52
N PRO A 18 2.40 9.07 13.27
CA PRO A 18 3.82 8.90 12.96
C PRO A 18 4.19 9.38 11.55
N ASP A 19 5.49 9.67 11.34
CA ASP A 19 6.01 10.10 10.05
C ASP A 19 5.90 9.00 8.97
N LEU A 20 6.12 9.38 7.71
CA LEU A 20 5.99 8.46 6.58
C LEU A 20 7.00 7.30 6.62
N VAL A 21 8.18 7.51 7.22
CA VAL A 21 9.21 6.47 7.32
C VAL A 21 8.74 5.39 8.29
N ALA A 22 8.23 5.78 9.46
CA ALA A 22 7.70 4.85 10.44
C ALA A 22 6.50 4.05 9.91
N VAL A 23 5.63 4.68 9.11
CA VAL A 23 4.53 3.97 8.42
C VAL A 23 5.09 2.93 7.43
N ALA A 24 6.07 3.32 6.61
CA ALA A 24 6.67 2.42 5.62
C ALA A 24 7.39 1.23 6.29
N GLU A 25 8.14 1.47 7.36
CA GLU A 25 8.83 0.44 8.14
C GLU A 25 7.83 -0.55 8.76
N ALA A 26 6.77 -0.05 9.41
CA ALA A 26 5.77 -0.91 10.02
C ALA A 26 5.03 -1.79 8.98
N VAL A 27 4.73 -1.26 7.80
CA VAL A 27 4.10 -2.04 6.72
C VAL A 27 5.10 -3.05 6.14
N ALA A 28 6.39 -2.72 6.05
CA ALA A 28 7.43 -3.64 5.58
C ALA A 28 7.62 -4.86 6.49
N GLU A 29 7.28 -4.75 7.77
CA GLU A 29 7.30 -5.86 8.73
C GLU A 29 6.08 -6.80 8.63
N SER A 30 5.08 -6.45 7.80
CA SER A 30 3.88 -7.26 7.62
C SER A 30 4.17 -8.58 6.90
N ARG A 31 3.35 -9.60 7.18
CA ARG A 31 3.54 -10.95 6.63
C ARG A 31 3.52 -10.94 5.10
N GLY A 32 4.53 -11.58 4.50
CA GLY A 32 4.62 -11.76 3.06
C GLY A 32 5.04 -10.51 2.29
N VAL A 33 5.52 -9.47 2.99
CA VAL A 33 6.07 -8.24 2.41
C VAL A 33 7.60 -8.36 2.30
N ASP A 34 8.12 -8.11 1.11
CA ASP A 34 9.56 -8.04 0.82
C ASP A 34 10.05 -6.58 0.72
N GLY A 35 9.16 -5.65 0.40
CA GLY A 35 9.51 -4.23 0.31
C GLY A 35 8.30 -3.30 0.19
N VAL A 36 8.50 -2.06 0.63
CA VAL A 36 7.50 -1.00 0.59
C VAL A 36 8.13 0.26 0.00
N ASN A 37 7.43 0.88 -0.94
CA ASN A 37 7.68 2.26 -1.36
C ASN A 37 6.55 3.13 -0.81
N ALA A 38 6.90 4.28 -0.23
CA ALA A 38 5.95 5.23 0.34
C ALA A 38 6.15 6.61 -0.29
N VAL A 39 5.04 7.24 -0.69
CA VAL A 39 5.03 8.57 -1.32
C VAL A 39 4.00 9.43 -0.62
N LEU A 40 4.43 10.61 -0.14
CA LEU A 40 3.51 11.65 0.29
C LEU A 40 2.89 12.30 -0.96
N VAL A 41 1.57 12.19 -1.11
CA VAL A 41 0.83 12.74 -2.25
C VAL A 41 0.43 14.18 -1.97
N GLU A 42 -0.19 14.42 -0.81
CA GLU A 42 -0.70 15.72 -0.40
C GLU A 42 -0.59 15.89 1.12
N THR A 43 -0.44 17.12 1.58
CA THR A 43 -0.48 17.48 3.00
C THR A 43 -1.57 18.52 3.23
N ASP A 44 -2.53 18.14 4.06
CA ASP A 44 -3.59 19.00 4.55
C ASP A 44 -3.30 19.49 5.97
N ARG A 45 -4.21 20.32 6.51
CA ARG A 45 -4.08 20.87 7.87
C ARG A 45 -4.02 19.78 8.94
N GLU A 46 -4.80 18.73 8.80
CA GLU A 46 -4.99 17.70 9.84
C GLU A 46 -4.42 16.34 9.46
N VAL A 47 -4.33 16.05 8.15
CA VAL A 47 -3.96 14.73 7.62
C VAL A 47 -3.01 14.86 6.43
N GLN A 48 -2.41 13.74 6.06
CA GLN A 48 -1.59 13.57 4.88
C GLN A 48 -2.14 12.44 4.03
N ASN A 49 -2.33 12.68 2.74
CA ASN A 49 -2.59 11.63 1.76
C ASN A 49 -1.26 11.02 1.34
N CYS A 50 -1.15 9.70 1.45
CA CYS A 50 0.03 8.94 1.10
C CYS A 50 -0.34 7.76 0.21
N LYS A 51 0.59 7.38 -0.67
CA LYS A 51 0.52 6.15 -1.46
C LYS A 51 1.57 5.17 -0.99
N LEU A 52 1.16 3.94 -0.72
CA LEU A 52 2.10 2.83 -0.49
C LEU A 52 2.04 1.86 -1.67
N THR A 53 3.21 1.44 -2.15
CA THR A 53 3.37 0.29 -3.03
C THR A 53 4.08 -0.81 -2.26
N VAL A 54 3.38 -1.91 -2.00
CA VAL A 54 3.86 -3.06 -1.24
C VAL A 54 4.12 -4.21 -2.20
N VAL A 55 5.29 -4.84 -2.12
CA VAL A 55 5.66 -6.00 -2.93
C VAL A 55 6.07 -7.15 -2.01
N GLY A 56 5.72 -8.38 -2.39
CA GLY A 56 6.24 -9.58 -1.75
C GLY A 56 5.65 -10.87 -2.30
N ASP A 57 5.74 -11.96 -1.52
CA ASP A 57 5.17 -13.27 -1.87
C ASP A 57 4.05 -13.66 -0.91
N GLY A 58 2.81 -13.37 -1.30
CA GLY A 58 1.64 -13.60 -0.46
C GLY A 58 1.39 -12.45 0.52
N VAL A 59 1.50 -11.20 0.04
CA VAL A 59 1.11 -10.00 0.78
C VAL A 59 -0.33 -10.17 1.29
N ASP A 60 -0.53 -9.99 2.59
CA ASP A 60 -1.86 -10.03 3.21
C ASP A 60 -2.45 -8.61 3.29
N PRO A 61 -3.46 -8.25 2.47
CA PRO A 61 -4.03 -6.92 2.46
C PRO A 61 -4.65 -6.53 3.80
N THR A 62 -5.23 -7.50 4.51
CA THR A 62 -5.81 -7.28 5.84
C THR A 62 -4.73 -6.90 6.84
N ALA A 63 -3.56 -7.57 6.81
CA ALA A 63 -2.45 -7.23 7.69
C ALA A 63 -1.87 -5.83 7.40
N VAL A 64 -1.87 -5.41 6.13
CA VAL A 64 -1.48 -4.05 5.74
C VAL A 64 -2.49 -3.03 6.25
N GLU A 65 -3.79 -3.25 6.05
CA GLU A 65 -4.87 -2.37 6.53
C GLU A 65 -4.86 -2.25 8.06
N GLU A 66 -4.79 -3.37 8.79
CA GLU A 66 -4.70 -3.38 10.26
C GLU A 66 -3.45 -2.63 10.77
N THR A 67 -2.34 -2.72 10.04
CA THR A 67 -1.10 -1.99 10.39
C THR A 67 -1.28 -0.49 10.20
N VAL A 68 -1.91 -0.06 9.11
CA VAL A 68 -2.22 1.36 8.84
C VAL A 68 -3.18 1.91 9.90
N ASP A 69 -4.25 1.18 10.21
CA ASP A 69 -5.24 1.57 11.22
C ASP A 69 -4.62 1.71 12.62
N ARG A 70 -3.73 0.78 13.00
CA ARG A 70 -3.00 0.83 14.28
C ARG A 70 -2.13 2.09 14.42
N LEU A 71 -1.65 2.64 13.30
CA LEU A 71 -0.86 3.87 13.26
C LEU A 71 -1.75 5.13 13.15
N GLY A 72 -3.07 4.98 13.24
CA GLY A 72 -4.04 6.07 13.14
C GLY A 72 -4.34 6.51 11.72
N GLY A 73 -3.87 5.76 10.72
CA GLY A 73 -4.23 5.98 9.33
C GLY A 73 -5.54 5.29 8.95
N THR A 74 -5.91 5.40 7.68
CA THR A 74 -7.07 4.71 7.10
C THR A 74 -6.78 4.47 5.62
N VAL A 75 -6.95 3.24 5.17
CA VAL A 75 -6.87 2.91 3.73
C VAL A 75 -8.13 3.44 3.04
N HIS A 76 -7.95 4.30 2.04
CA HIS A 76 -9.03 4.88 1.25
C HIS A 76 -9.44 3.97 0.09
N SER A 77 -8.45 3.47 -0.64
CA SER A 77 -8.65 2.57 -1.76
C SER A 77 -7.44 1.67 -1.98
N ILE A 78 -7.72 0.52 -2.57
CA ILE A 78 -6.71 -0.30 -3.23
C ILE A 78 -6.68 0.14 -4.70
N ASP A 79 -5.61 0.81 -5.09
CA ASP A 79 -5.45 1.41 -6.42
C ASP A 79 -4.94 0.40 -7.46
N GLU A 80 -4.11 -0.56 -7.05
CA GLU A 80 -3.55 -1.61 -7.92
C GLU A 80 -3.34 -2.91 -7.13
N VAL A 81 -3.61 -4.04 -7.78
CA VAL A 81 -3.28 -5.39 -7.27
C VAL A 81 -2.64 -6.20 -8.39
N VAL A 82 -1.53 -6.86 -8.07
CA VAL A 82 -0.93 -7.89 -8.93
C VAL A 82 -0.92 -9.20 -8.16
N CYS A 83 -1.47 -10.27 -8.73
CA CYS A 83 -1.51 -11.59 -8.12
C CYS A 83 -1.13 -12.70 -9.11
N GLY A 84 -0.63 -13.82 -8.59
CA GLY A 84 -0.21 -14.98 -9.38
C GLY A 84 1.29 -15.21 -9.37
N GLU A 85 1.77 -15.96 -10.35
CA GLU A 85 3.18 -16.36 -10.45
C GLU A 85 4.08 -15.28 -11.06
N ALA A 86 3.50 -14.31 -11.76
CA ALA A 86 4.23 -13.28 -12.49
C ALA A 86 3.76 -11.87 -12.11
N MET A 87 4.67 -10.90 -12.18
CA MET A 87 4.32 -9.47 -12.13
C MET A 87 3.76 -9.05 -13.49
N VAL A 88 2.47 -8.69 -13.52
CA VAL A 88 1.79 -8.19 -14.71
C VAL A 88 1.57 -6.70 -14.54
N GLU A 89 2.25 -5.89 -15.35
CA GLU A 89 2.08 -4.44 -15.35
C GLU A 89 0.82 -4.05 -16.14
N GLN A 90 0.14 -2.98 -15.71
CA GLN A 90 -1.02 -2.44 -16.42
C GLN A 90 -0.60 -2.05 -17.85
N SER A 91 -1.25 -2.64 -18.85
CA SER A 91 -1.05 -2.23 -20.25
C SER A 91 -1.88 -0.98 -20.53
N PRO A 92 -1.29 0.09 -21.07
CA PRO A 92 -2.05 1.29 -21.40
C PRO A 92 -3.03 1.01 -22.54
N THR A 93 -4.21 1.61 -22.44
CA THR A 93 -5.30 1.50 -23.40
C THR A 93 -5.72 2.89 -23.88
N PRO A 94 -6.36 3.00 -25.06
CA PRO A 94 -6.94 4.28 -25.50
C PRO A 94 -7.97 4.89 -24.52
N GLN A 95 -8.51 4.11 -23.57
CA GLN A 95 -9.47 4.52 -22.56
C GLN A 95 -8.83 5.22 -21.35
N ASP A 96 -7.51 5.18 -21.19
CA ASP A 96 -6.79 5.80 -20.07
C ASP A 96 -6.45 7.30 -20.32
N ARG A 97 -7.15 7.94 -21.26
CA ARG A 97 -6.94 9.35 -21.69
C ARG A 97 -8.15 10.22 -21.44
#